data_AF-A0A8J2S5S9-F1
#
_entry.id   AF-A0A8J2S5S9-F1
#
_cell.length_a   1.000
_cell.length_b   1.000
_cell.length_c   1.000
_cell.angle_alpha   90.00
_cell.angle_beta   90.00
_cell.angle_gamma   90.00
#
_symmetry.space_group_name_H-M   'P 1'
#
loop_
_entity.id
_entity.type
_entity.pdbx_description
1 polymer ?
#
loop_
_entity_poly.entity_id
_entity_poly.type
_entity_poly.pdbx_seq_one_letter_code
_entity_poly.pdbx_strand_id
1 'polypeptide(L)'
;MEAKGSEEEAKDAKEEEPPSKVVIDLLNFAMKVVHEEMSGFFETHCVLWDYKEEDLKKITAGEGETLEQHAVFTQYLEQINERLDGFARTAGYADAQGVLTDVQKAVDHDKKLRDQMMKEMNALFAQMRLGLEQRDKAAAGAKGTEDDAKGDDDSTASAKTVEVDESEAKESKAVPKKKKPTGNGLMLFSQPIGLEYLLESVMNLAEYETFRMMMIMKARERRMYRQLEERGNKRRRLRDTRKAELTDGCSGDVVREQYSLLKVRLGEMTPQRKDLRDELDKGMDVDRFDFDSRIADPESYKYPMDFLCKVSSPSAQEELKGRREDLTQQNAPHCDWLEALHAHVDAIHDNIEEVMLAARRGANAEAKGAKA
;
A
#
# COMPACT_ATOMS: atom_id res chain seq x y z
N MET A 1 -19.66 -20.56 -68.46
CA MET A 1 -20.86 -19.82 -68.03
C MET A 1 -21.87 -20.88 -67.60
N GLU A 2 -22.34 -21.02 -66.38
CA GLU A 2 -22.20 -20.26 -65.12
C GLU A 2 -22.43 -21.22 -63.95
N ALA A 3 -21.87 -20.85 -62.81
CA ALA A 3 -22.00 -21.49 -61.51
C ALA A 3 -23.36 -21.23 -60.84
N LYS A 4 -23.71 -22.08 -59.88
CA LYS A 4 -24.52 -21.84 -58.66
C LYS A 4 -24.35 -23.11 -57.81
N GLY A 5 -23.55 -23.16 -56.74
CA GLY A 5 -23.58 -22.31 -55.54
C GLY A 5 -24.61 -22.94 -54.58
N SER A 6 -24.25 -23.90 -53.71
CA SER A 6 -23.71 -23.73 -52.34
C SER A 6 -24.57 -22.83 -51.45
N GLU A 7 -25.26 -23.40 -50.46
CA GLU A 7 -25.45 -22.87 -49.09
C GLU A 7 -26.49 -23.71 -48.33
N GLU A 8 -26.05 -24.34 -47.23
CA GLU A 8 -26.70 -24.47 -45.90
C GLU A 8 -26.20 -25.72 -45.16
N GLU A 9 -24.91 -25.72 -44.82
CA GLU A 9 -24.42 -26.35 -43.59
C GLU A 9 -23.55 -25.33 -42.85
N ALA A 10 -24.18 -24.29 -42.30
CA ALA A 10 -23.59 -23.49 -41.24
C ALA A 10 -23.96 -24.16 -39.91
N LYS A 11 -23.21 -25.21 -39.54
CA LYS A 11 -23.17 -25.69 -38.16
C LYS A 11 -22.43 -24.63 -37.34
N ASP A 12 -23.11 -24.13 -36.32
CA ASP A 12 -22.59 -23.31 -35.23
C ASP A 12 -21.14 -23.65 -34.88
N ALA A 13 -20.22 -22.83 -35.38
CA ALA A 13 -18.93 -22.66 -34.74
C ALA A 13 -19.21 -21.86 -33.46
N LYS A 14 -19.39 -22.56 -32.33
CA LYS A 14 -19.19 -21.94 -31.02
C LYS A 14 -17.85 -21.21 -31.10
N GLU A 15 -17.86 -19.89 -30.94
CA GLU A 15 -16.66 -19.12 -30.64
C GLU A 15 -15.97 -19.86 -29.48
N GLU A 16 -14.83 -20.50 -29.77
CA GLU A 16 -13.98 -21.07 -28.72
C GLU A 16 -13.53 -19.90 -27.86
N GLU A 17 -14.11 -19.80 -26.66
CA GLU A 17 -13.69 -18.82 -25.68
C GLU A 17 -12.17 -18.93 -25.47
N PRO A 18 -11.47 -17.80 -25.29
CA PRO A 18 -10.02 -17.81 -25.23
C PRO A 18 -9.56 -18.78 -24.12
N PRO A 19 -8.54 -19.62 -24.36
CA PRO A 19 -8.07 -20.63 -23.40
C PRO A 19 -7.74 -20.02 -22.01
N SER A 20 -7.36 -18.74 -21.98
CA SER A 20 -7.07 -17.99 -20.76
C SER A 20 -8.27 -17.78 -19.84
N LYS A 21 -9.49 -17.86 -20.36
CA LYS A 21 -10.71 -17.59 -19.59
C LYS A 21 -10.89 -18.57 -18.42
N VAL A 22 -10.68 -19.86 -18.66
CA VAL A 22 -10.82 -20.89 -17.62
C VAL A 22 -9.83 -20.66 -16.46
N VAL A 23 -8.59 -20.22 -16.76
CA VAL A 23 -7.58 -19.91 -15.73
C VAL A 23 -7.96 -18.68 -14.92
N ILE A 24 -8.46 -17.64 -15.59
CA ILE A 24 -8.92 -16.41 -14.94
C ILE A 24 -10.16 -16.67 -14.07
N ASP A 25 -11.11 -17.46 -14.57
CA ASP A 25 -12.33 -17.82 -13.84
C ASP A 25 -12.00 -18.67 -12.61
N LEU A 26 -11.04 -19.60 -12.72
CA LEU A 26 -10.55 -20.39 -11.59
C LEU A 26 -9.84 -19.51 -10.55
N LEU A 27 -9.01 -18.55 -10.98
CA LEU A 27 -8.34 -17.61 -10.07
C LEU A 27 -9.36 -16.74 -9.32
N ASN A 28 -10.31 -16.16 -10.05
CA ASN A 28 -11.37 -15.33 -9.46
C ASN A 28 -12.21 -16.14 -8.47
N PHE A 29 -12.54 -17.39 -8.81
CA PHE A 29 -13.23 -18.31 -7.92
C PHE A 29 -12.41 -18.60 -6.65
N ALA A 30 -11.13 -18.96 -6.79
CA ALA A 30 -10.25 -19.26 -5.66
C ALA A 30 -10.10 -18.05 -4.71
N MET A 31 -9.91 -16.86 -5.28
CA MET A 31 -9.84 -15.62 -4.51
C MET A 31 -11.15 -15.33 -3.78
N LYS A 32 -12.29 -15.50 -4.44
CA LYS A 32 -13.61 -15.35 -3.81
C LYS A 32 -13.81 -16.34 -2.65
N VAL A 33 -13.48 -17.60 -2.86
CA VAL A 33 -13.60 -18.64 -1.83
C VAL A 33 -12.78 -18.28 -0.60
N VAL A 34 -11.50 -17.95 -0.78
CA VAL A 34 -10.60 -17.63 0.34
C VAL A 34 -11.03 -16.34 1.06
N HIS A 35 -11.37 -15.28 0.33
CA HIS A 35 -11.62 -13.97 0.94
C HIS A 35 -13.05 -13.79 1.47
N GLU A 36 -14.04 -14.40 0.83
CA GLU A 36 -15.45 -14.22 1.19
C GLU A 36 -16.01 -15.45 1.90
N GLU A 37 -15.94 -16.62 1.25
CA GLU A 37 -16.66 -17.81 1.72
C GLU A 37 -16.00 -18.47 2.93
N MET A 38 -14.67 -18.46 2.97
CA MET A 38 -13.87 -19.05 4.05
C MET A 38 -13.55 -18.05 5.16
N SER A 39 -14.00 -16.80 5.05
CA SER A 39 -13.73 -15.77 6.06
C SER A 39 -14.11 -16.22 7.48
N GLY A 40 -15.28 -16.85 7.65
CA GLY A 40 -15.71 -17.39 8.94
C GLY A 40 -14.83 -18.54 9.47
N PHE A 41 -14.27 -19.36 8.58
CA PHE A 41 -13.32 -20.40 8.94
C PHE A 41 -12.03 -19.78 9.47
N PHE A 42 -11.47 -18.81 8.73
CA PHE A 42 -10.28 -18.06 9.16
C PHE A 42 -10.51 -17.36 10.51
N GLU A 43 -11.65 -16.70 10.71
CA GLU A 43 -11.98 -16.02 11.98
C GLU A 43 -12.07 -16.98 13.17
N THR A 44 -12.54 -18.21 12.94
CA THR A 44 -12.71 -19.22 13.99
C THR A 44 -11.35 -19.78 14.42
N HIS A 45 -10.47 -20.09 13.46
CA HIS A 45 -9.24 -20.83 13.75
C HIS A 45 -7.98 -19.96 13.89
N CYS A 46 -8.00 -18.68 13.48
CA CYS A 46 -6.81 -17.82 13.49
C CYS A 46 -6.19 -17.62 14.89
N VAL A 47 -6.95 -17.86 15.96
CA VAL A 47 -6.46 -17.77 17.34
C VAL A 47 -5.29 -18.72 17.60
N LEU A 48 -5.24 -19.88 16.92
CA LEU A 48 -4.13 -20.83 17.05
C LEU A 48 -2.80 -20.29 16.48
N TRP A 49 -2.85 -19.21 15.68
CA TRP A 49 -1.68 -18.52 15.11
C TRP A 49 -1.45 -17.12 15.73
N ASP A 50 -2.08 -16.83 16.89
CA ASP A 50 -1.95 -15.55 17.61
C ASP A 50 -0.63 -15.47 18.39
N TYR A 51 0.50 -15.47 17.67
CA TYR A 51 1.85 -15.51 18.25
C TYR A 51 2.41 -14.13 18.62
N LYS A 52 3.12 -14.02 19.74
CA LYS A 52 3.75 -12.74 20.14
C LYS A 52 4.80 -12.31 19.10
N GLU A 53 5.09 -11.01 19.04
CA GLU A 53 6.03 -10.43 18.06
C GLU A 53 7.46 -10.99 18.22
N GLU A 54 7.82 -11.36 19.44
CA GLU A 54 9.10 -12.00 19.77
C GLU A 54 9.21 -13.42 19.20
N ASP A 55 8.09 -14.15 19.13
CA ASP A 55 8.05 -15.54 18.69
C ASP A 55 7.85 -15.67 17.17
N LEU A 56 7.27 -14.63 16.54
CA LEU A 56 6.99 -14.57 15.10
C LEU A 56 8.23 -14.87 14.24
N LYS A 57 9.43 -14.43 14.64
CA LYS A 57 10.67 -14.72 13.90
C LYS A 57 11.04 -16.20 13.92
N LYS A 58 10.92 -16.86 15.08
CA LYS A 58 11.22 -18.29 15.23
C LYS A 58 10.21 -19.13 14.47
N ILE A 59 8.95 -18.73 14.57
CA ILE A 59 7.85 -19.40 13.89
C ILE A 59 8.00 -19.25 12.38
N THR A 60 8.26 -18.05 11.85
CA THR A 60 8.49 -17.87 10.41
C THR A 60 9.71 -18.65 9.90
N ALA A 61 10.66 -19.01 10.77
CA ALA A 61 11.79 -19.88 10.45
C ALA A 61 11.46 -21.40 10.49
N GLY A 62 10.21 -21.77 10.77
CA GLY A 62 9.72 -23.16 10.78
C GLY A 62 9.67 -23.81 12.16
N GLU A 63 9.90 -23.07 13.25
CA GLU A 63 9.86 -23.62 14.62
C GLU A 63 8.48 -23.46 15.26
N GLY A 64 8.06 -24.42 16.10
CA GLY A 64 6.89 -24.25 16.98
C GLY A 64 5.52 -24.57 16.37
N GLU A 65 5.49 -25.41 15.34
CA GLU A 65 4.23 -25.90 14.75
C GLU A 65 3.55 -26.93 15.64
N THR A 66 2.22 -26.88 15.70
CA THR A 66 1.42 -27.79 16.54
C THR A 66 0.62 -28.77 15.69
N LEU A 67 0.36 -29.95 16.26
CA LEU A 67 -0.53 -30.94 15.62
C LEU A 67 -1.95 -30.40 15.41
N GLU A 68 -2.40 -29.50 16.27
CA GLU A 68 -3.69 -28.83 16.16
C GLU A 68 -3.75 -27.92 14.91
N GLN A 69 -2.67 -27.18 14.62
CA GLN A 69 -2.57 -26.35 13.42
C GLN A 69 -2.62 -27.18 12.15
N HIS A 70 -1.93 -28.32 12.14
CA HIS A 70 -1.98 -29.27 11.03
C HIS A 70 -3.39 -29.89 10.86
N ALA A 71 -4.08 -30.18 11.96
CA ALA A 71 -5.46 -30.67 11.91
C ALA A 71 -6.42 -29.64 11.28
N VAL A 72 -6.28 -28.35 11.63
CA VAL A 72 -7.06 -27.28 10.98
C VAL A 72 -6.71 -27.15 9.50
N PHE A 73 -5.43 -27.28 9.12
CA PHE A 73 -5.05 -27.29 7.69
C PHE A 73 -5.72 -28.43 6.92
N THR A 74 -5.82 -29.62 7.52
CA THR A 74 -6.51 -30.75 6.91
C THR A 74 -7.99 -30.42 6.63
N GLN A 75 -8.67 -29.80 7.60
CA GLN A 75 -10.05 -29.33 7.43
C GLN A 75 -10.18 -28.23 6.36
N TYR A 76 -9.19 -27.35 6.26
CA TYR A 76 -9.11 -26.33 5.22
C TYR A 76 -9.02 -26.95 3.83
N LEU A 77 -8.19 -27.98 3.65
CA LEU A 77 -8.07 -28.70 2.37
C LEU A 77 -9.36 -29.39 1.96
N GLU A 78 -10.04 -30.05 2.90
CA GLU A 78 -11.35 -30.66 2.65
C GLU A 78 -12.36 -29.63 2.13
N GLN A 79 -12.40 -28.46 2.77
CA GLN A 79 -13.28 -27.35 2.38
C GLN A 79 -12.93 -26.72 1.02
N ILE A 80 -11.66 -26.68 0.64
CA ILE A 80 -11.23 -26.22 -0.68
C ILE A 80 -11.61 -27.24 -1.75
N ASN A 81 -11.35 -28.52 -1.50
CA ASN A 81 -11.67 -29.59 -2.46
C ASN A 81 -13.17 -29.64 -2.76
N GLU A 82 -14.03 -29.57 -1.73
CA GLU A 82 -15.48 -29.53 -1.91
C GLU A 82 -15.93 -28.35 -2.79
N ARG A 83 -15.30 -27.19 -2.63
CA ARG A 83 -15.60 -25.99 -3.41
C ARG A 83 -15.07 -26.06 -4.83
N LEU A 84 -13.89 -26.64 -5.05
CA LEU A 84 -13.35 -26.91 -6.39
C LEU A 84 -14.27 -27.86 -7.17
N ASP A 85 -14.83 -28.88 -6.52
CA ASP A 85 -15.84 -29.76 -7.12
C ASP A 85 -17.14 -29.01 -7.44
N GLY A 86 -17.51 -28.01 -6.61
CA GLY A 86 -18.60 -27.08 -6.89
C GLY A 86 -18.34 -26.21 -8.11
N PHE A 87 -17.12 -25.67 -8.25
CA PHE A 87 -16.69 -24.89 -9.41
C PHE A 87 -16.76 -25.72 -10.69
N ALA A 88 -16.20 -26.93 -10.67
CA ALA A 88 -16.20 -27.83 -11.83
C ALA A 88 -17.62 -28.08 -12.36
N ARG A 89 -18.56 -28.39 -11.46
CA ARG A 89 -19.97 -28.59 -11.83
C ARG A 89 -20.60 -27.33 -12.42
N THR A 90 -20.30 -26.16 -11.87
CA THR A 90 -20.84 -24.87 -12.34
C THR A 90 -20.28 -24.49 -13.71
N ALA A 91 -19.02 -24.82 -13.96
CA ALA A 91 -18.34 -24.60 -15.24
C ALA A 91 -18.67 -25.68 -16.30
N GLY A 92 -19.56 -26.63 -16.00
CA GLY A 92 -20.01 -27.67 -16.94
C GLY A 92 -19.08 -28.88 -17.06
N TYR A 93 -18.11 -29.01 -16.16
CA TYR A 93 -17.23 -30.17 -16.07
C TYR A 93 -17.85 -31.28 -15.22
N ALA A 94 -17.49 -32.52 -15.53
CA ALA A 94 -17.92 -33.69 -14.75
C ALA A 94 -17.25 -33.74 -13.37
N ASP A 95 -15.99 -33.31 -13.28
CA ASP A 95 -15.17 -33.29 -12.07
C ASP A 95 -14.08 -32.19 -12.13
N ALA A 96 -13.42 -31.93 -11.00
CA ALA A 96 -12.33 -30.97 -10.92
C ALA A 96 -11.11 -31.36 -11.77
N GLN A 97 -10.92 -32.66 -12.06
CA GLN A 97 -9.81 -33.13 -12.88
C GLN A 97 -9.95 -32.69 -14.35
N GLY A 98 -11.18 -32.63 -14.86
CA GLY A 98 -11.50 -32.07 -16.17
C GLY A 98 -11.11 -30.59 -16.28
N VAL A 99 -11.44 -29.79 -15.26
CA VAL A 99 -11.04 -28.37 -15.19
C VAL A 99 -9.53 -28.22 -15.22
N LEU A 100 -8.82 -28.95 -14.35
CA LEU A 100 -7.36 -28.86 -14.26
C LEU A 100 -6.65 -29.28 -15.55
N THR A 101 -7.23 -30.23 -16.28
CA THR A 101 -6.70 -30.67 -17.58
C THR A 101 -6.79 -29.55 -18.63
N ASP A 102 -7.92 -28.84 -18.69
CA ASP A 102 -8.09 -27.74 -19.64
C ASP A 102 -7.29 -26.49 -19.24
N VAL A 103 -7.15 -26.23 -17.95
CA VAL A 103 -6.23 -25.23 -17.40
C VAL A 103 -4.79 -25.52 -17.81
N GLN A 104 -4.33 -26.77 -17.70
CA GLN A 104 -2.99 -27.15 -18.13
C GLN A 104 -2.78 -26.92 -19.64
N LYS A 105 -3.77 -27.28 -20.47
CA LYS A 105 -3.71 -27.01 -21.91
C LYS A 105 -3.62 -25.51 -22.21
N ALA A 106 -4.37 -24.68 -21.49
CA ALA A 106 -4.33 -23.24 -21.64
C ALA A 106 -2.96 -22.66 -21.26
N VAL A 107 -2.36 -23.13 -20.16
CA VAL A 107 -1.00 -22.74 -19.75
C VAL A 107 0.05 -23.18 -20.76
N ASP A 108 -0.03 -24.42 -21.26
CA ASP A 108 0.89 -24.93 -22.28
C ASP A 108 0.78 -24.14 -23.60
N HIS A 109 -0.44 -23.75 -23.97
CA HIS A 109 -0.69 -22.90 -25.13
C HIS A 109 -0.08 -21.50 -24.95
N ASP A 110 -0.31 -20.87 -23.80
CA ASP A 110 0.29 -19.57 -23.45
C ASP A 110 1.82 -19.61 -23.44
N LYS A 111 2.41 -20.67 -22.89
CA LYS A 111 3.86 -20.89 -22.88
C LYS A 111 4.44 -20.96 -24.30
N LYS A 112 3.80 -21.72 -25.19
CA LYS A 112 4.19 -21.80 -26.61
C LYS A 112 4.09 -20.44 -27.30
N LEU A 113 3.03 -19.68 -27.03
CA LEU A 113 2.80 -18.37 -27.62
C LEU A 113 3.85 -17.35 -27.14
N ARG A 114 4.20 -17.37 -25.85
CA ARG A 114 5.30 -16.57 -25.27
C ARG A 114 6.66 -16.96 -25.85
N ASP A 115 6.95 -18.25 -25.99
CA ASP A 115 8.19 -18.73 -26.59
C ASP A 115 8.32 -18.29 -28.05
N GLN A 116 7.22 -18.32 -28.81
CA GLN A 116 7.19 -17.85 -30.19
C GLN A 116 7.42 -16.33 -30.26
N MET A 117 6.73 -15.55 -29.42
CA MET A 117 6.92 -14.10 -29.35
C MET A 117 8.35 -13.73 -28.96
N MET A 118 8.97 -14.45 -28.02
CA MET A 118 10.38 -14.26 -27.64
C MET A 118 11.34 -14.58 -28.80
N LYS A 119 11.06 -15.63 -29.60
CA LYS A 119 11.85 -15.95 -30.79
C LYS A 119 11.74 -14.86 -31.85
N GLU A 120 10.53 -14.35 -32.11
CA GLU A 120 10.28 -13.27 -33.07
C GLU A 120 10.94 -11.96 -32.62
N MET A 121 10.83 -11.62 -31.33
CA MET A 121 11.47 -10.44 -30.75
C MET A 121 13.00 -10.53 -30.80
N ASN A 122 13.58 -11.70 -30.49
CA ASN A 122 15.02 -11.93 -30.61
C ASN A 122 15.50 -11.86 -32.06
N ALA A 123 14.71 -12.35 -33.02
CA ALA A 123 15.00 -12.20 -34.44
C ALA A 123 14.97 -10.73 -34.88
N LEU A 124 13.98 -9.96 -34.40
CA LEU A 124 13.90 -8.51 -34.64
C LEU A 124 15.10 -7.76 -34.04
N PHE A 125 15.53 -8.11 -32.83
CA PHE A 125 16.73 -7.54 -32.21
C PHE A 125 18.01 -7.89 -32.97
N ALA A 126 18.15 -9.13 -33.44
CA ALA A 126 19.27 -9.54 -34.29
C ALA A 126 19.29 -8.75 -35.62
N GLN A 127 18.12 -8.54 -36.23
CA GLN A 127 17.99 -7.76 -37.45
C GLN A 127 18.33 -6.28 -37.24
N MET A 128 17.86 -5.67 -36.14
CA MET A 128 18.23 -4.30 -35.78
C MET A 128 19.72 -4.15 -35.50
N ARG A 129 20.34 -5.13 -34.82
CA ARG A 129 21.79 -5.14 -34.55
C ARG A 129 22.59 -5.23 -35.85
N LEU A 130 22.20 -6.12 -36.77
CA LEU A 130 22.80 -6.22 -38.10
C LEU A 130 22.62 -4.93 -38.92
N GLY A 131 21.46 -4.28 -38.85
CA GLY A 131 21.20 -3.01 -39.53
C GLY A 131 22.03 -1.83 -38.99
N LEU A 132 22.30 -1.80 -37.69
CA LEU A 132 23.20 -0.83 -37.07
C LEU A 132 24.66 -1.09 -37.47
N GLU A 133 25.13 -2.33 -37.41
CA GLU A 133 26.48 -2.71 -37.84
C GLU A 133 26.73 -2.41 -39.33
N GLN A 134 25.71 -2.57 -40.18
CA GLN A 134 25.78 -2.18 -41.60
C GLN A 134 25.83 -0.67 -41.80
N ARG A 135 25.10 0.12 -40.99
CA ARG A 135 25.18 1.59 -41.01
C ARG A 135 26.52 2.10 -40.50
N ASP A 136 27.08 1.49 -39.47
CA ASP A 136 28.39 1.85 -38.92
C ASP A 136 29.51 1.51 -39.93
N LYS A 137 29.41 0.39 -40.65
CA LYS A 137 30.33 0.05 -41.75
C LYS A 137 30.19 0.98 -42.97
N ALA A 138 28.97 1.39 -43.31
CA ALA A 138 28.73 2.37 -44.38
C ALA A 138 29.25 3.77 -44.02
N ALA A 139 29.15 4.17 -42.74
CA ALA A 139 29.70 5.43 -42.24
C ALA A 139 31.23 5.42 -42.16
N ALA A 140 31.85 4.27 -41.84
CA ALA A 140 33.30 4.10 -41.87
C ALA A 140 33.89 4.06 -43.30
N GLY A 141 33.11 3.58 -44.28
CA GLY A 141 33.52 3.54 -45.69
C GLY A 141 33.43 4.87 -46.45
N ALA A 142 32.79 5.89 -45.88
CA ALA A 142 32.61 7.21 -46.51
C ALA A 142 33.65 8.27 -46.08
N LYS A 143 34.63 7.91 -45.24
CA LYS A 143 35.78 8.76 -44.88
C LYS A 143 37.06 8.14 -45.44
N GLY A 144 37.32 8.37 -46.71
CA GLY A 144 38.53 7.85 -47.33
C GLY A 144 38.73 8.27 -48.78
N THR A 145 38.81 9.58 -49.05
CA THR A 145 39.61 10.13 -50.16
C THR A 145 39.86 11.64 -50.01
N GLU A 146 41.14 12.00 -50.15
CA GLU A 146 41.75 13.31 -50.47
C GLU A 146 42.13 14.31 -49.35
N ASP A 147 43.36 14.11 -48.87
CA ASP A 147 44.56 14.98 -48.95
C ASP A 147 44.69 16.40 -48.35
N ASP A 148 45.78 16.49 -47.57
CA ASP A 148 46.78 17.55 -47.37
C ASP A 148 46.42 18.92 -46.75
N ALA A 149 46.96 19.19 -45.54
CA ALA A 149 48.21 19.95 -45.39
C ALA A 149 48.56 20.33 -43.92
N LYS A 150 49.83 20.02 -43.55
CA LYS A 150 50.79 20.76 -42.68
C LYS A 150 50.68 20.79 -41.14
N GLY A 151 51.83 20.50 -40.52
CA GLY A 151 52.29 20.93 -39.19
C GLY A 151 52.39 19.76 -38.22
N ASP A 152 53.43 18.93 -38.27
CA ASP A 152 54.79 19.13 -37.76
C ASP A 152 54.91 19.21 -36.23
N ASP A 153 55.81 18.35 -35.77
CA ASP A 153 56.58 18.30 -34.53
C ASP A 153 56.02 17.79 -33.19
N ASP A 154 56.53 16.59 -32.89
CA ASP A 154 57.25 16.17 -31.69
C ASP A 154 56.56 15.65 -30.42
N SER A 155 57.06 14.46 -30.07
CA SER A 155 57.39 13.98 -28.73
C SER A 155 56.36 13.33 -27.81
N THR A 156 56.47 11.98 -27.81
CA THR A 156 56.89 11.12 -26.69
C THR A 156 56.05 11.02 -25.40
N ALA A 157 55.70 9.75 -25.15
CA ALA A 157 55.86 9.00 -23.89
C ALA A 157 54.94 9.27 -22.67
N SER A 158 54.40 8.13 -22.21
CA SER A 158 54.33 7.69 -20.81
C SER A 158 53.53 8.48 -19.77
N ALA A 159 52.47 7.81 -19.31
CA ALA A 159 52.21 7.42 -17.92
C ALA A 159 51.90 8.48 -16.84
N LYS A 160 51.19 7.96 -15.81
CA LYS A 160 50.94 8.48 -14.44
C LYS A 160 49.75 9.40 -14.18
N THR A 161 48.71 8.78 -13.60
CA THR A 161 48.17 8.96 -12.22
C THR A 161 48.09 10.34 -11.55
N VAL A 162 47.02 10.45 -10.73
CA VAL A 162 46.76 11.28 -9.52
C VAL A 162 46.01 12.59 -9.81
N GLU A 163 44.70 12.64 -9.53
CA GLU A 163 43.97 13.08 -8.30
C GLU A 163 44.02 14.60 -8.00
N VAL A 164 42.86 15.10 -7.51
CA VAL A 164 42.57 16.35 -6.77
C VAL A 164 42.71 17.63 -7.63
N ASP A 165 41.83 18.65 -7.64
CA ASP A 165 40.99 19.22 -6.59
C ASP A 165 39.95 20.22 -7.17
N GLU A 166 39.02 20.60 -6.31
CA GLU A 166 38.01 21.64 -6.37
C GLU A 166 38.42 22.98 -7.02
N SER A 167 37.47 23.63 -7.70
CA SER A 167 37.11 25.02 -7.39
C SER A 167 35.83 25.47 -8.09
N GLU A 168 35.02 26.16 -7.30
CA GLU A 168 33.74 26.74 -7.66
C GLU A 168 33.85 27.98 -8.58
N ALA A 169 32.72 28.23 -9.24
CA ALA A 169 32.04 29.52 -9.37
C ALA A 169 32.19 30.35 -10.67
N LYS A 170 30.98 30.73 -11.14
CA LYS A 170 30.59 31.86 -12.01
C LYS A 170 30.77 31.69 -13.52
N GLU A 171 29.90 32.18 -14.39
CA GLU A 171 28.52 32.70 -14.33
C GLU A 171 28.12 32.94 -15.80
N SER A 172 26.87 32.59 -16.16
CA SER A 172 26.03 33.20 -17.21
C SER A 172 26.26 33.00 -18.72
N LYS A 173 25.11 32.62 -19.34
CA LYS A 173 24.59 32.97 -20.68
C LYS A 173 25.27 32.41 -21.93
N ALA A 174 24.65 31.39 -22.53
CA ALA A 174 23.69 31.55 -23.65
C ALA A 174 23.52 30.22 -24.40
N VAL A 175 22.27 29.77 -24.49
CA VAL A 175 21.84 28.55 -25.19
C VAL A 175 21.86 28.78 -26.71
N PRO A 176 22.25 27.77 -27.50
CA PRO A 176 21.31 27.31 -28.53
C PRO A 176 21.03 25.80 -28.38
N LYS A 177 19.73 25.52 -28.31
CA LYS A 177 19.12 24.21 -28.10
C LYS A 177 19.60 23.21 -29.16
N LYS A 178 20.50 22.29 -28.79
CA LYS A 178 20.57 20.98 -29.45
C LYS A 178 19.41 20.14 -28.92
N LYS A 179 18.45 19.86 -29.81
CA LYS A 179 17.38 18.88 -29.60
C LYS A 179 18.01 17.60 -29.05
N LYS A 180 17.70 17.26 -27.79
CA LYS A 180 17.85 15.88 -27.31
C LYS A 180 17.02 14.98 -28.25
N PRO A 181 17.53 13.84 -28.72
CA PRO A 181 16.66 12.84 -29.30
C PRO A 181 15.66 12.47 -28.20
N THR A 182 14.39 12.78 -28.47
CA THR A 182 13.24 12.29 -27.71
C THR A 182 13.43 10.81 -27.48
N GLY A 183 13.55 10.44 -26.21
CA GLY A 183 13.83 9.09 -25.79
C GLY A 183 12.73 8.14 -26.25
N ASN A 184 13.07 7.29 -27.22
CA ASN A 184 12.52 5.95 -27.25
C ASN A 184 13.18 5.19 -26.10
N GLY A 185 12.47 5.07 -24.98
CA GLY A 185 13.04 4.42 -23.81
C GLY A 185 12.07 4.29 -22.65
N LEU A 186 10.81 3.92 -22.90
CA LEU A 186 9.91 3.41 -21.87
C LEU A 186 8.70 2.66 -22.49
N MET A 187 8.94 1.65 -23.32
CA MET A 187 7.93 0.65 -23.71
C MET A 187 8.55 -0.74 -23.86
N LEU A 188 9.51 -1.08 -23.00
CA LEU A 188 10.11 -2.40 -22.98
C LEU A 188 9.95 -2.96 -21.57
N PHE A 189 9.13 -4.01 -21.49
CA PHE A 189 8.96 -4.94 -20.37
C PHE A 189 7.90 -4.59 -19.31
N SER A 190 6.65 -4.36 -19.71
CA SER A 190 5.55 -5.03 -19.01
C SER A 190 5.35 -6.37 -19.70
N GLN A 191 6.12 -7.40 -19.34
CA GLN A 191 5.77 -8.76 -19.76
C GLN A 191 4.37 -9.04 -19.21
N PRO A 192 3.39 -9.43 -20.05
CA PRO A 192 2.12 -9.94 -19.54
C PRO A 192 2.42 -11.08 -18.56
N ILE A 193 1.84 -11.02 -17.36
CA ILE A 193 1.98 -12.10 -16.37
C ILE A 193 1.48 -13.38 -17.06
N GLY A 194 2.36 -14.38 -17.19
CA GLY A 194 2.02 -15.64 -17.84
C GLY A 194 0.95 -16.38 -17.04
N LEU A 195 0.07 -17.11 -17.73
CA LEU A 195 -0.99 -17.91 -17.08
C LEU A 195 -0.43 -18.94 -16.09
N GLU A 196 0.80 -19.39 -16.32
CA GLU A 196 1.57 -20.27 -15.43
C GLU A 196 1.72 -19.69 -14.02
N TYR A 197 2.05 -18.40 -13.90
CA TYR A 197 2.19 -17.72 -12.61
C TYR A 197 0.85 -17.56 -11.89
N LEU A 198 -0.23 -17.34 -12.64
CA LEU A 198 -1.58 -17.25 -12.07
C LEU A 198 -2.05 -18.60 -11.54
N LEU A 199 -1.77 -19.68 -12.28
CA LEU A 199 -2.07 -21.04 -11.84
C LEU A 199 -1.26 -21.41 -10.60
N GLU A 200 0.05 -21.12 -10.60
CA GLU A 200 0.92 -21.35 -9.45
C GLU A 200 0.39 -20.63 -8.20
N SER A 201 -0.08 -19.38 -8.34
CA SER A 201 -0.71 -18.65 -7.24
C SER A 201 -1.96 -19.35 -6.67
N VAL A 202 -2.76 -20.01 -7.51
CA VAL A 202 -3.93 -20.79 -7.06
C VAL A 202 -3.49 -22.08 -6.38
N MET A 203 -2.52 -22.78 -6.96
CA MET A 203 -1.99 -24.03 -6.40
C MET A 203 -1.33 -23.81 -5.04
N ASN A 204 -0.63 -22.68 -4.88
CA ASN A 204 -0.01 -22.29 -3.61
C ASN A 204 -1.04 -22.15 -2.48
N LEU A 205 -2.32 -21.88 -2.76
CA LEU A 205 -3.37 -21.82 -1.73
C LEU A 205 -3.64 -23.17 -1.06
N ALA A 206 -3.30 -24.28 -1.73
CA ALA A 206 -3.39 -25.62 -1.15
C ALA A 206 -2.12 -26.01 -0.38
N GLU A 207 -1.07 -25.19 -0.40
CA GLU A 207 0.14 -25.45 0.37
C GLU A 207 -0.01 -25.03 1.83
N TYR A 208 0.54 -25.85 2.72
CA TYR A 208 0.51 -25.58 4.15
C TYR A 208 1.19 -24.26 4.51
N GLU A 209 2.32 -23.92 3.87
CA GLU A 209 3.05 -22.69 4.17
C GLU A 209 2.23 -21.44 3.82
N THR A 210 1.55 -21.44 2.69
CA THR A 210 0.64 -20.35 2.30
C THR A 210 -0.54 -20.25 3.26
N PHE A 211 -1.19 -21.37 3.58
CA PHE A 211 -2.29 -21.41 4.55
C PHE A 211 -1.85 -20.84 5.90
N ARG A 212 -0.72 -21.31 6.40
CA ARG A 212 -0.11 -20.88 7.66
C ARG A 212 0.18 -19.38 7.66
N MET A 213 0.79 -18.85 6.59
CA MET A 213 1.05 -17.42 6.47
C MET A 213 -0.26 -16.61 6.49
N MET A 214 -1.30 -17.06 5.78
CA MET A 214 -2.62 -16.43 5.81
C MET A 214 -3.21 -16.41 7.23
N MET A 215 -3.12 -17.53 7.97
CA MET A 215 -3.58 -17.61 9.35
C MET A 215 -2.82 -16.65 10.28
N ILE A 216 -1.49 -16.57 10.15
CA ILE A 216 -0.66 -15.65 10.93
C ILE A 216 -1.03 -14.20 10.62
N MET A 217 -1.19 -13.85 9.34
CA MET A 217 -1.58 -12.50 8.94
C MET A 217 -2.97 -12.14 9.46
N LYS A 218 -3.94 -13.06 9.37
CA LYS A 218 -5.30 -12.87 9.92
C LYS A 218 -5.30 -12.74 11.44
N ALA A 219 -4.50 -13.53 12.15
CA ALA A 219 -4.34 -13.42 13.59
C ALA A 219 -3.74 -12.05 14.00
N ARG A 220 -2.72 -11.61 13.26
CA ARG A 220 -2.06 -10.31 13.46
C ARG A 220 -3.02 -9.14 13.20
N GLU A 221 -3.76 -9.21 12.10
CA GLU A 221 -4.82 -8.26 11.77
C GLU A 221 -5.86 -8.18 12.91
N ARG A 222 -6.37 -9.33 13.38
CA ARG A 222 -7.32 -9.39 14.49
C ARG A 222 -6.75 -8.82 15.79
N ARG A 223 -5.48 -9.08 16.10
CA ARG A 223 -4.82 -8.50 17.28
C ARG A 223 -4.72 -6.98 17.16
N MET A 224 -4.31 -6.48 16.00
CA MET A 224 -4.21 -5.04 15.75
C MET A 224 -5.55 -4.35 16.01
N TYR A 225 -6.66 -4.90 15.49
CA TYR A 225 -7.98 -4.33 15.73
C TYR A 225 -8.43 -4.42 17.19
N ARG A 226 -8.15 -5.53 17.90
CA ARG A 226 -8.41 -5.62 19.35
C ARG A 226 -7.66 -4.53 20.12
N GLN A 227 -6.38 -4.34 19.83
CA GLN A 227 -5.58 -3.28 20.46
C GLN A 227 -6.10 -1.88 20.13
N LEU A 228 -6.60 -1.68 18.90
CA LEU A 228 -7.18 -0.41 18.50
C LEU A 228 -8.47 -0.11 19.28
N GLU A 229 -9.38 -1.08 19.39
CA GLU A 229 -10.62 -0.99 20.17
C GLU A 229 -10.35 -0.77 21.67
N GLU A 230 -9.38 -1.50 22.25
CA GLU A 230 -8.96 -1.31 23.64
C GLU A 230 -8.39 0.09 23.89
N ARG A 231 -7.56 0.60 22.97
CA ARG A 231 -7.05 1.98 23.02
C ARG A 231 -8.20 2.98 22.93
N GLY A 232 -9.17 2.77 22.03
CA GLY A 232 -10.37 3.61 21.92
C GLY A 232 -11.18 3.63 23.21
N ASN A 233 -11.45 2.47 23.79
CA ASN A 233 -12.18 2.35 25.06
C ASN A 233 -11.42 3.01 26.22
N LYS A 234 -10.10 2.85 26.29
CA LYS A 234 -9.27 3.53 27.30
C LYS A 234 -9.34 5.05 27.11
N ARG A 235 -9.25 5.56 25.88
CA ARG A 235 -9.38 7.00 25.59
C ARG A 235 -10.74 7.56 26.00
N ARG A 236 -11.83 6.85 25.69
CA ARG A 236 -13.20 7.24 26.12
C ARG A 236 -13.31 7.35 27.63
N ARG A 237 -12.81 6.37 28.39
CA ARG A 237 -12.78 6.46 29.86
C ARG A 237 -11.99 7.67 30.37
N LEU A 238 -10.81 7.91 29.78
CA LEU A 238 -9.98 9.06 30.16
C LEU A 238 -10.65 10.39 29.79
N ARG A 239 -11.44 10.45 28.70
CA ARG A 239 -12.26 11.62 28.34
C ARG A 239 -13.27 11.92 29.42
N ASP A 240 -14.00 10.90 29.89
CA ASP A 240 -15.00 11.06 30.94
C ASP A 240 -14.37 11.52 32.25
N THR A 241 -13.20 10.96 32.61
CA THR A 241 -12.43 11.40 33.77
C THR A 241 -11.99 12.87 33.66
N ARG A 242 -11.38 13.27 32.55
CA ARG A 242 -10.96 14.67 32.34
C ARG A 242 -12.12 15.64 32.39
N LYS A 243 -13.27 15.27 31.81
CA LYS A 243 -14.48 16.09 31.84
C LYS A 243 -15.03 16.25 33.25
N ALA A 244 -14.91 15.22 34.09
CA ALA A 244 -15.27 15.31 35.51
C ALA A 244 -14.30 16.17 36.33
N GLU A 245 -13.00 16.18 35.97
CA GLU A 245 -11.98 17.01 36.60
C GLU A 245 -12.11 18.50 36.22
N LEU A 246 -12.38 18.78 34.94
CA LEU A 246 -12.55 20.13 34.38
C LEU A 246 -13.99 20.64 34.58
N THR A 247 -14.38 20.83 35.83
CA THR A 247 -15.67 21.44 36.20
C THR A 247 -15.49 22.88 36.66
N ASP A 248 -16.57 23.68 36.63
CA ASP A 248 -16.54 25.07 37.11
C ASP A 248 -16.09 25.12 38.58
N GLY A 249 -15.05 25.89 38.85
CA GLY A 249 -14.44 26.00 40.17
C GLY A 249 -13.35 24.97 40.50
N CYS A 250 -12.85 24.21 39.52
CA CYS A 250 -11.63 23.40 39.71
C CYS A 250 -10.42 24.28 40.09
N SER A 251 -9.47 23.71 40.84
CA SER A 251 -8.30 24.46 41.31
C SER A 251 -7.32 24.78 40.17
N GLY A 252 -6.53 25.84 40.35
CA GLY A 252 -5.45 26.20 39.41
C GLY A 252 -4.46 25.06 39.19
N ASP A 253 -4.21 24.22 40.20
CA ASP A 253 -3.37 23.01 40.08
C ASP A 253 -3.95 22.00 39.09
N VAL A 254 -5.27 21.75 39.13
CA VAL A 254 -5.95 20.84 38.17
C VAL A 254 -5.87 21.42 36.77
N VAL A 255 -6.09 22.73 36.61
CA VAL A 255 -5.95 23.42 35.32
C VAL A 255 -4.53 23.28 34.78
N ARG A 256 -3.52 23.48 35.63
CA ARG A 256 -2.10 23.34 35.29
C ARG A 256 -1.74 21.92 34.86
N GLU A 257 -2.26 20.92 35.58
CA GLU A 257 -2.05 19.50 35.26
C GLU A 257 -2.70 19.14 33.91
N GLN A 258 -3.94 19.56 33.66
CA GLN A 258 -4.63 19.30 32.41
C GLN A 258 -3.98 20.04 31.22
N TYR A 259 -3.48 21.25 31.43
CA TYR A 259 -2.72 21.98 30.41
C TYR A 259 -1.40 21.26 30.06
N SER A 260 -0.70 20.73 31.07
CA SER A 260 0.51 19.91 30.88
C SER A 260 0.18 18.60 30.16
N LEU A 261 -0.93 17.95 30.52
CA LEU A 261 -1.42 16.76 29.84
C LEU A 261 -1.77 17.04 28.39
N LEU A 262 -2.42 18.18 28.09
CA LEU A 262 -2.74 18.59 26.73
C LEU A 262 -1.47 18.68 25.87
N LYS A 263 -0.42 19.31 26.39
CA LYS A 263 0.88 19.41 25.71
C LYS A 263 1.44 18.03 25.35
N VAL A 264 1.42 17.07 26.29
CA VAL A 264 1.86 15.69 26.03
C VAL A 264 1.02 15.06 24.92
N ARG A 265 -0.31 15.19 24.99
CA ARG A 265 -1.23 14.63 23.99
C ARG A 265 -1.00 15.22 22.59
N LEU A 266 -0.75 16.52 22.48
CA LEU A 266 -0.42 17.16 21.20
C LEU A 266 0.90 16.63 20.63
N GLY A 267 1.90 16.38 21.49
CA GLY A 267 3.17 15.76 21.08
C GLY A 267 3.02 14.32 20.61
N GLU A 268 2.11 13.55 21.22
CA GLU A 268 1.79 12.17 20.83
C GLU A 268 1.09 12.07 19.47
N MET A 269 0.39 13.12 19.03
CA MET A 269 -0.24 13.15 17.70
C MET A 269 0.79 13.19 16.57
N THR A 270 2.00 13.70 16.80
CA THR A 270 3.05 13.81 15.79
C THR A 270 4.37 13.20 16.28
N PRO A 271 4.42 11.87 16.51
CA PRO A 271 5.53 11.22 17.21
C PRO A 271 6.85 11.21 16.41
N GLN A 272 6.81 11.48 15.11
CA GLN A 272 7.99 11.54 14.25
C GLN A 272 8.49 12.97 14.02
N ARG A 273 7.73 13.99 14.43
CA ARG A 273 8.05 15.41 14.19
C ARG A 273 8.68 16.03 15.43
N LYS A 274 10.01 15.89 15.53
CA LYS A 274 10.77 16.48 16.66
C LYS A 274 10.66 18.00 16.68
N ASP A 275 10.72 18.63 15.52
CA ASP A 275 10.53 20.06 15.31
C ASP A 275 9.25 20.57 16.00
N LEU A 276 8.12 19.90 15.77
CA LEU A 276 6.83 20.29 16.34
C LEU A 276 6.75 20.10 17.86
N ARG A 277 7.47 19.12 18.42
CA ARG A 277 7.54 18.91 19.87
C ARG A 277 8.37 19.97 20.57
N ASP A 278 9.53 20.31 20.01
CA ASP A 278 10.37 21.40 20.52
C ASP A 278 9.61 22.75 20.45
N GLU A 279 8.73 22.88 19.46
CA GLU A 279 7.81 24.00 19.27
C GLU A 279 6.70 24.03 20.34
N LEU A 280 6.05 22.89 20.64
CA LEU A 280 5.10 22.73 21.76
C LEU A 280 5.76 23.02 23.11
N ASP A 281 7.02 22.62 23.28
CA ASP A 281 7.78 22.87 24.52
C ASP A 281 7.95 24.35 24.81
N LYS A 282 8.22 25.16 23.77
CA LYS A 282 8.37 26.61 23.89
C LYS A 282 7.02 27.34 23.93
N GLY A 283 6.05 26.87 23.17
CA GLY A 283 4.74 27.51 23.00
C GLY A 283 3.79 27.28 24.17
N MET A 284 3.93 26.16 24.88
CA MET A 284 3.09 25.76 26.01
C MET A 284 3.89 25.67 27.31
N ASP A 285 4.67 26.71 27.61
CA ASP A 285 5.36 26.84 28.89
C ASP A 285 4.36 27.15 30.01
N VAL A 286 4.30 26.29 31.02
CA VAL A 286 3.33 26.34 32.11
C VAL A 286 3.63 27.50 33.07
N ASP A 287 4.90 27.89 33.19
CA ASP A 287 5.31 28.96 34.09
C ASP A 287 5.04 30.36 33.52
N ARG A 288 4.63 30.42 32.23
CA ARG A 288 4.33 31.67 31.54
C ARG A 288 2.93 32.21 31.83
N PHE A 289 2.01 31.37 32.29
CA PHE A 289 0.60 31.69 32.39
C PHE A 289 0.10 31.64 33.83
N ASP A 290 -0.80 32.56 34.17
CA ASP A 290 -1.48 32.58 35.47
C ASP A 290 -2.72 31.69 35.39
N PHE A 291 -2.61 30.48 35.93
CA PHE A 291 -3.71 29.52 36.02
C PHE A 291 -4.56 29.68 37.28
N ASP A 292 -4.20 30.60 38.19
CA ASP A 292 -4.99 30.91 39.38
C ASP A 292 -6.11 31.92 39.05
N SER A 293 -5.98 32.65 37.94
CA SER A 293 -7.06 33.43 37.36
C SER A 293 -8.23 32.53 36.95
N ARG A 294 -9.46 32.94 37.28
CA ARG A 294 -10.66 32.22 36.83
C ARG A 294 -10.89 32.37 35.32
N ILE A 295 -10.62 33.55 34.78
CA ILE A 295 -10.79 33.88 33.36
C ILE A 295 -9.48 33.59 32.65
N ALA A 296 -9.56 32.84 31.55
CA ALA A 296 -8.41 32.55 30.73
C ALA A 296 -7.99 33.78 29.90
N ASP A 297 -6.69 34.07 29.87
CA ASP A 297 -6.11 34.88 28.80
C ASP A 297 -6.11 34.04 27.50
N PRO A 298 -6.83 34.47 26.43
CA PRO A 298 -6.87 33.77 25.16
C PRO A 298 -5.49 33.51 24.54
N GLU A 299 -4.49 34.34 24.81
CA GLU A 299 -3.12 34.13 24.31
C GLU A 299 -2.48 32.85 24.89
N SER A 300 -2.92 32.39 26.07
CA SER A 300 -2.48 31.13 26.67
C SER A 300 -2.85 29.90 25.83
N TYR A 301 -3.94 30.00 25.06
CA TYR A 301 -4.50 28.89 24.29
C TYR A 301 -4.31 29.02 22.79
N LYS A 302 -3.76 30.15 22.34
CA LYS A 302 -3.48 30.41 20.92
C LYS A 302 -2.60 29.34 20.30
N TYR A 303 -1.52 28.97 20.98
CA TYR A 303 -0.57 27.99 20.45
C TYR A 303 -1.17 26.58 20.28
N PRO A 304 -1.81 25.97 21.30
CA PRO A 304 -2.47 24.68 21.11
C PRO A 304 -3.59 24.72 20.08
N MET A 305 -4.34 25.84 19.98
CA MET A 305 -5.36 26.03 18.93
C MET A 305 -4.74 26.04 17.52
N ASP A 306 -3.68 26.80 17.31
CA ASP A 306 -3.00 26.91 16.02
C ASP A 306 -2.35 25.57 15.63
N PHE A 307 -1.78 24.84 16.59
CA PHE A 307 -1.27 23.49 16.38
C PHE A 307 -2.39 22.56 15.90
N LEU A 308 -3.52 22.53 16.61
CA LEU A 308 -4.65 21.68 16.24
C LEU A 308 -5.20 22.04 14.87
N CYS A 309 -5.24 23.33 14.51
CA CYS A 309 -5.63 23.75 13.17
C CYS A 309 -4.71 23.14 12.10
N LYS A 310 -3.40 23.01 12.33
CA LYS A 310 -2.45 22.42 11.36
C LYS A 310 -2.67 20.92 11.14
N VAL A 311 -3.13 20.20 12.16
CA VAL A 311 -3.25 18.73 12.14
C VAL A 311 -4.68 18.23 11.94
N SER A 312 -5.66 19.13 11.93
CA SER A 312 -7.09 18.81 11.75
C SER A 312 -7.50 18.84 10.28
N SER A 313 -8.59 18.13 9.96
CA SER A 313 -9.25 18.25 8.65
C SER A 313 -9.86 19.65 8.46
N PRO A 314 -10.09 20.12 7.21
CA PRO A 314 -10.65 21.45 6.96
C PRO A 314 -11.95 21.75 7.72
N SER A 315 -12.88 20.79 7.76
CA SER A 315 -14.14 20.94 8.50
C SER A 315 -13.91 21.10 10.00
N ALA A 316 -12.99 20.30 10.58
CA ALA A 316 -12.66 20.38 12.00
C ALA A 316 -11.89 21.66 12.35
N GLN A 317 -11.13 22.23 11.39
CA GLN A 317 -10.47 23.54 11.57
C GLN A 317 -11.49 24.67 11.69
N GLU A 318 -12.54 24.66 10.87
CA GLU A 318 -13.59 25.69 10.91
C GLU A 318 -14.36 25.65 12.23
N GLU A 319 -14.72 24.45 12.69
CA GLU A 319 -15.38 24.25 13.99
C GLU A 319 -14.51 24.76 15.14
N LEU A 320 -13.21 24.41 15.14
CA LEU A 320 -12.28 24.83 16.19
C LEU A 320 -12.07 26.36 16.20
N LYS A 321 -12.03 27.00 15.04
CA LYS A 321 -11.94 28.46 14.91
C LYS A 321 -13.18 29.15 15.45
N GLY A 322 -14.37 28.67 15.08
CA GLY A 322 -15.63 29.19 15.65
C GLY A 322 -15.65 29.04 17.18
N ARG A 323 -15.21 27.87 17.68
CA ARG A 323 -15.13 27.63 19.13
C ARG A 323 -14.17 28.57 19.85
N ARG A 324 -13.02 28.90 19.23
CA ARG A 324 -12.08 29.89 19.75
C ARG A 324 -12.71 31.28 19.86
N GLU A 325 -13.46 31.70 18.84
CA GLU A 325 -14.14 33.00 18.82
C GLU A 325 -15.20 33.08 19.94
N ASP A 326 -16.01 32.04 20.09
CA ASP A 326 -17.03 31.94 21.13
C ASP A 326 -16.42 32.03 22.54
N LEU A 327 -15.39 31.24 22.83
CA LEU A 327 -14.72 31.22 24.14
C LEU A 327 -14.07 32.57 24.47
N THR A 328 -13.54 33.25 23.44
CA THR A 328 -12.96 34.59 23.58
C THR A 328 -14.04 35.63 23.90
N GLN A 329 -15.15 35.63 23.15
CA GLN A 329 -16.25 36.58 23.37
C GLN A 329 -16.91 36.41 24.74
N GLN A 330 -16.96 35.18 25.26
CA GLN A 330 -17.57 34.85 26.54
C GLN A 330 -16.65 35.10 27.75
N ASN A 331 -15.38 35.49 27.53
CA ASN A 331 -14.36 35.51 28.59
C ASN A 331 -14.33 34.19 29.35
N ALA A 332 -14.33 33.08 28.62
CA ALA A 332 -14.50 31.75 29.19
C ALA A 332 -13.37 31.39 30.17
N PRO A 333 -13.67 30.61 31.22
CA PRO A 333 -12.67 30.13 32.17
C PRO A 333 -11.71 29.12 31.54
N HIS A 334 -10.57 28.88 32.19
CA HIS A 334 -9.57 27.91 31.73
C HIS A 334 -10.12 26.50 31.52
N CYS A 335 -11.09 26.06 32.33
CA CYS A 335 -11.69 24.75 32.21
C CYS A 335 -12.42 24.55 30.87
N ASP A 336 -13.11 25.58 30.37
CA ASP A 336 -13.87 25.52 29.12
C ASP A 336 -12.93 25.46 27.91
N TRP A 337 -11.83 26.21 27.96
CA TRP A 337 -10.77 26.16 26.94
C TRP A 337 -10.12 24.78 26.88
N LEU A 338 -9.76 24.22 28.04
CA LEU A 338 -9.14 22.90 28.13
C LEU A 338 -10.10 21.78 27.73
N GLU A 339 -11.38 21.84 28.13
CA GLU A 339 -12.39 20.87 27.71
C GLU A 339 -12.52 20.90 26.17
N ALA A 340 -12.65 22.08 25.56
CA ALA A 340 -12.76 22.21 24.11
C ALA A 340 -11.55 21.63 23.37
N LEU A 341 -10.33 21.95 23.82
CA LEU A 341 -9.09 21.44 23.21
C LEU A 341 -8.95 19.92 23.37
N HIS A 342 -9.24 19.39 24.55
CA HIS A 342 -9.20 17.95 24.78
C HIS A 342 -10.26 17.20 23.99
N ALA A 343 -11.48 17.75 23.88
CA ALA A 343 -12.56 17.20 23.09
C ALA A 343 -12.20 17.17 21.60
N HIS A 344 -11.52 18.21 21.10
CA HIS A 344 -11.04 18.26 19.73
C HIS A 344 -9.98 17.20 19.43
N VAL A 345 -8.97 17.07 20.30
CA VAL A 345 -7.95 15.99 20.21
C VAL A 345 -8.62 14.62 20.23
N ASP A 346 -9.64 14.45 21.09
CA ASP A 346 -10.41 13.23 21.20
C ASP A 346 -11.19 12.91 19.91
N ALA A 347 -11.83 13.90 19.29
CA ALA A 347 -12.55 13.75 18.03
C ALA A 347 -11.61 13.36 16.87
N ILE A 348 -10.39 13.92 16.82
CA ILE A 348 -9.39 13.52 15.82
C ILE A 348 -9.02 12.04 15.98
N HIS A 349 -8.77 11.59 17.21
CA HIS A 349 -8.45 10.19 17.46
C HIS A 349 -9.62 9.25 17.14
N ASP A 350 -10.84 9.64 17.50
CA ASP A 350 -12.06 8.87 17.19
C ASP A 350 -12.25 8.75 15.68
N ASN A 351 -12.05 9.83 14.92
CA ASN A 351 -12.13 9.80 13.45
C ASN A 351 -11.07 8.87 12.83
N ILE A 352 -9.84 8.92 13.32
CA ILE A 352 -8.76 8.03 12.83
C ILE A 352 -9.10 6.57 13.14
N GLU A 353 -9.58 6.29 14.35
CA GLU A 353 -10.01 4.94 14.75
C GLU A 353 -11.20 4.46 13.91
N GLU A 354 -12.20 5.31 13.70
CA GLU A 354 -13.38 4.99 12.90
C GLU A 354 -13.00 4.70 11.45
N VAL A 355 -12.12 5.49 10.83
CA VAL A 355 -11.65 5.22 9.47
C VAL A 355 -10.93 3.87 9.39
N MET A 356 -10.07 3.55 10.36
CA MET A 356 -9.37 2.27 10.39
C MET A 356 -10.32 1.08 10.64
N LEU A 357 -11.32 1.23 11.51
CA LEU A 357 -12.33 0.20 11.76
C LEU A 357 -13.34 0.08 10.61
N ALA A 358 -13.69 1.18 9.95
CA ALA A 358 -14.56 1.21 8.78
C ALA A 358 -13.91 0.52 7.59
N ALA A 359 -12.59 0.66 7.39
CA ALA A 359 -11.86 -0.11 6.38
C ALA A 359 -12.02 -1.63 6.59
N ARG A 360 -11.99 -2.09 7.85
CA ARG A 360 -12.27 -3.50 8.20
C ARG A 360 -13.72 -3.89 7.90
N ARG A 361 -14.67 -3.04 8.29
CA ARG A 361 -16.10 -3.31 8.10
C ARG A 361 -16.48 -3.28 6.62
N GLY A 362 -15.90 -2.38 5.83
CA GLY A 362 -16.05 -2.30 4.38
C GLY A 362 -15.53 -3.56 3.71
N ALA A 363 -14.32 -4.02 4.05
CA ALA A 363 -13.79 -5.29 3.59
C ALA A 363 -14.69 -6.49 3.94
N ASN A 364 -15.28 -6.49 5.15
CA ASN A 364 -16.21 -7.54 5.58
C ASN A 364 -17.64 -7.39 5.04
N ALA A 365 -18.08 -6.18 4.67
CA ALA A 365 -19.41 -5.87 4.17
C ALA A 365 -19.48 -6.01 2.65
N GLU A 366 -18.42 -5.69 1.90
CA GLU A 366 -18.29 -6.04 0.49
C GLU A 366 -18.30 -7.57 0.31
N ALA A 367 -17.57 -8.31 1.17
CA ALA A 367 -17.61 -9.77 1.21
C ALA A 367 -18.99 -10.35 1.58
N LYS A 368 -19.87 -9.58 2.24
CA LYS A 368 -21.25 -10.00 2.59
C LYS A 368 -22.32 -9.43 1.65
N GLY A 369 -22.06 -8.30 0.98
CA GLY A 369 -22.95 -7.58 0.08
C GLY A 369 -22.91 -8.09 -1.36
N ALA A 370 -21.85 -8.82 -1.74
CA ALA A 370 -21.81 -9.64 -2.96
C ALA A 370 -22.78 -10.86 -2.92
N LYS A 371 -23.52 -11.03 -1.82
CA LYS A 371 -24.59 -12.03 -1.67
C LYS A 371 -26.02 -11.46 -1.83
N ALA A 372 -26.19 -10.22 -2.28
CA ALA A 372 -27.52 -9.64 -2.55
C ALA A 372 -27.90 -9.75 -4.03
#